data_AF-A0A7K2MHB0-F1
#
_entry.id   AF-A0A7K2MHB0-F1
#
_cell.length_a   1.000
_cell.length_b   1.000
_cell.length_c   1.000
_cell.angle_alpha   90.00
_cell.angle_beta   90.00
_cell.angle_gamma   90.00
#
_symmetry.space_group_name_H-M   'P 1'
#
loop_
_entity.id
_entity.type
_entity.pdbx_description
1 polymer ?
#
loop_
_entity_poly.entity_id
_entity_poly.type
_entity_poly.pdbx_seq_one_letter_code
_entity_poly.pdbx_strand_id
1 'polypeptide(L)'
;MLVKTFRWAFVVTALGLAAGVFYDGWTALGIVAILSVLEISLSFDNAVINAGILKKMNAFWQKIFLTVGIVIAVFGMRLVFPVVIVAVSARLSPWNAVHLALTDKDRYQELVTDAHPSIAAFG
;
A
#
# COMPACT_ATOMS: atom_id res chain seq x y z
N MET A 1 -22.28 -10.31 -15.94
CA MET A 1 -22.04 -10.56 -14.50
C MET A 1 -20.72 -9.95 -14.03
N LEU A 2 -19.62 -10.17 -14.73
CA LEU A 2 -18.28 -9.65 -14.39
C LEU A 2 -18.22 -8.12 -14.21
N VAL A 3 -18.70 -7.36 -15.19
CA VAL A 3 -18.69 -5.88 -15.14
C VAL A 3 -19.57 -5.32 -14.02
N LYS A 4 -20.63 -6.02 -13.60
CA LYS A 4 -21.54 -5.55 -12.53
C LYS A 4 -20.91 -5.73 -11.14
N THR A 5 -20.13 -6.80 -10.94
CA THR A 5 -19.42 -7.09 -9.69
C THR A 5 -18.16 -6.23 -9.55
N PHE A 6 -17.36 -6.12 -10.63
CA PHE A 6 -16.08 -5.41 -10.62
C PHE A 6 -16.19 -3.95 -11.03
N ARG A 7 -17.41 -3.41 -11.21
CA ARG A 7 -17.62 -2.02 -11.66
C ARG A 7 -16.81 -1.02 -10.84
N TRP A 8 -16.86 -1.15 -9.52
CA TRP A 8 -16.14 -0.27 -8.61
C TRP A 8 -14.63 -0.45 -8.70
N ALA A 9 -14.14 -1.69 -8.86
CA ALA A 9 -12.72 -1.94 -9.07
C ALA A 9 -12.21 -1.26 -10.35
N PHE A 10 -12.92 -1.40 -11.47
CA PHE A 10 -12.54 -0.76 -12.73
C PHE A 10 -12.59 0.77 -12.64
N VAL A 11 -13.60 1.34 -11.97
CA VAL A 11 -13.69 2.80 -11.77
C VAL A 11 -12.51 3.30 -10.94
N VAL A 12 -12.18 2.63 -9.83
CA VAL A 12 -11.05 3.04 -8.97
C VAL A 12 -9.73 2.90 -9.72
N THR A 13 -9.51 1.83 -10.48
CA THR A 13 -8.31 1.67 -11.31
C THR A 13 -8.20 2.76 -12.37
N ALA A 14 -9.31 3.07 -13.07
CA ALA A 14 -9.32 4.13 -14.08
C ALA A 14 -9.01 5.51 -13.46
N LEU A 15 -9.59 5.81 -12.29
CA LEU A 15 -9.29 7.05 -11.55
C LEU A 15 -7.82 7.11 -11.12
N GLY A 16 -7.25 6.01 -10.63
CA GLY A 16 -5.84 5.94 -10.25
C GLY A 16 -4.89 6.16 -11.44
N LEU A 17 -5.19 5.52 -12.58
CA LEU A 17 -4.41 5.72 -13.82
C LEU A 17 -4.54 7.16 -14.34
N ALA A 18 -5.74 7.72 -14.33
CA ALA A 18 -5.96 9.11 -14.71
C ALA A 18 -5.20 10.08 -13.80
N ALA A 19 -5.24 9.86 -12.48
CA ALA A 19 -4.47 10.66 -11.53
C ALA A 19 -2.96 10.59 -11.78
N GLY A 20 -2.43 9.42 -12.15
CA GLY A 20 -1.04 9.26 -12.57
C GLY A 20 -0.70 10.11 -13.80
N VAL A 21 -1.57 10.10 -14.82
CA VAL A 21 -1.42 10.95 -16.02
C VAL A 21 -1.45 12.43 -15.68
N PHE A 22 -2.36 12.86 -14.79
CA PHE A 22 -2.43 14.26 -14.37
C PHE A 22 -1.21 14.72 -13.58
N TYR A 23 -0.53 13.80 -12.88
CA TYR A 23 0.62 14.14 -12.06
C TYR A 23 1.91 14.27 -12.86
N ASP A 24 2.20 13.31 -13.74
CA ASP A 24 3.51 13.22 -14.42
C ASP A 24 3.41 12.62 -15.84
N GLY A 25 2.24 12.78 -16.47
CA GLY A 25 2.01 12.48 -17.89
C GLY A 25 2.01 10.99 -18.25
N TRP A 26 2.38 10.70 -19.50
CA TRP A 26 2.30 9.35 -20.07
C TRP A 26 3.32 8.38 -19.47
N THR A 27 4.46 8.87 -18.98
CA THR A 27 5.47 8.06 -18.31
C THR A 27 4.92 7.48 -17.00
N ALA A 28 4.24 8.31 -16.21
CA ALA A 28 3.59 7.85 -14.98
C ALA A 28 2.45 6.87 -15.26
N LEU A 29 1.72 6.98 -16.37
CA LEU A 29 0.73 5.96 -16.75
C LEU A 29 1.37 4.58 -16.89
N GLY A 30 2.51 4.49 -17.59
CA GLY A 30 3.24 3.23 -17.76
C GLY A 30 3.68 2.64 -16.43
N ILE A 31 4.30 3.47 -15.58
CA ILE A 31 4.79 3.06 -14.25
C ILE A 31 3.63 2.61 -13.37
N VAL A 32 2.58 3.44 -13.22
CA VAL A 32 1.41 3.12 -12.38
C VAL A 32 0.69 1.88 -12.90
N ALA A 33 0.58 1.68 -14.21
CA ALA A 33 -0.03 0.49 -14.78
C ALA A 33 0.77 -0.79 -14.44
N ILE A 34 2.10 -0.76 -14.64
CA ILE A 34 2.98 -1.89 -14.30
C ILE A 34 2.93 -2.18 -12.80
N LEU A 35 3.08 -1.17 -11.95
CA LEU A 35 3.01 -1.32 -10.50
C LEU A 35 1.62 -1.82 -10.06
N SER A 36 0.54 -1.38 -10.70
CA SER A 36 -0.81 -1.89 -10.40
C SER A 36 -0.92 -3.37 -10.70
N VAL A 37 -0.43 -3.84 -11.86
CA VAL A 37 -0.45 -5.27 -12.21
C VAL A 37 0.40 -6.09 -11.23
N LEU A 38 1.60 -5.60 -10.89
CA LEU A 38 2.49 -6.23 -9.92
C LEU A 38 1.81 -6.35 -8.56
N GLU A 39 1.29 -5.23 -8.05
CA GLU A 39 0.67 -5.17 -6.72
C GLU A 39 -0.57 -6.05 -6.63
N ILE A 40 -1.39 -6.08 -7.69
CA ILE A 40 -2.57 -6.96 -7.78
C ILE A 40 -2.12 -8.42 -7.72
N SER A 41 -1.10 -8.80 -8.49
CA SER A 41 -0.59 -10.18 -8.52
C SER A 41 -0.08 -10.64 -7.16
N LEU A 42 0.75 -9.81 -6.50
CA LEU A 42 1.27 -10.07 -5.16
C LEU A 42 0.16 -10.10 -4.10
N SER A 43 -0.84 -9.22 -4.24
CA SER A 43 -1.99 -9.19 -3.32
C SER A 43 -2.86 -10.44 -3.48
N PHE A 44 -3.00 -10.98 -4.70
CA PHE A 44 -3.76 -12.21 -4.95
C PHE A 44 -3.13 -13.42 -4.29
N ASP A 45 -1.79 -13.57 -4.35
CA ASP A 45 -1.09 -14.69 -3.71
C ASP A 45 -1.36 -14.73 -2.19
N ASN A 46 -1.23 -13.56 -1.56
CA ASN A 46 -1.57 -13.39 -0.15
C ASN A 46 -3.06 -13.62 0.15
N ALA A 47 -3.96 -13.17 -0.73
CA ALA A 47 -5.40 -13.33 -0.54
C ALA A 47 -5.84 -14.80 -0.61
N VAL A 48 -5.21 -15.61 -1.47
CA VAL A 48 -5.51 -17.06 -1.60
C VAL A 48 -5.14 -17.79 -0.31
N ILE A 49 -3.94 -17.53 0.23
CA ILE A 49 -3.50 -18.12 1.50
C ILE A 49 -4.41 -17.69 2.65
N ASN A 50 -4.69 -16.38 2.75
CA ASN A 50 -5.56 -15.83 3.79
C ASN A 50 -6.98 -16.39 3.71
N ALA A 51 -7.54 -16.62 2.53
CA ALA A 51 -8.86 -17.23 2.37
C ALA A 51 -8.93 -18.65 2.95
N GLY A 52 -7.84 -19.42 2.86
CA GLY A 52 -7.73 -20.74 3.47
C GLY A 52 -7.78 -20.68 5.01
N ILE A 53 -7.13 -19.67 5.60
CA ILE A 53 -7.15 -19.42 7.05
C ILE A 53 -8.54 -18.92 7.47
N LEU A 54 -9.12 -18.00 6.70
CA LEU A 54 -10.39 -17.36 7.00
C LEU A 54 -11.55 -18.35 7.14
N LYS A 55 -11.55 -19.43 6.34
CA LYS A 55 -12.54 -20.51 6.42
C LYS A 55 -12.54 -21.27 7.75
N LYS A 56 -11.44 -21.21 8.50
CA LYS A 56 -11.29 -21.87 9.81
C LYS A 56 -11.69 -20.95 10.97
N MET A 57 -11.93 -19.66 10.70
CA MET A 57 -12.28 -18.67 11.72
C MET A 57 -13.80 -18.64 11.96
N ASN A 58 -14.20 -18.14 13.13
CA ASN A 58 -15.61 -17.88 13.39
C ASN A 58 -16.12 -16.65 12.58
N ALA A 59 -17.43 -16.53 12.45
CA ALA A 59 -18.06 -15.47 11.66
C ALA A 59 -17.69 -14.04 12.14
N PHE A 60 -17.45 -13.87 13.45
CA PHE A 60 -17.07 -12.59 14.03
C PHE A 60 -15.68 -12.13 13.54
N TRP A 61 -14.67 -13.00 13.66
CA TRP A 61 -13.31 -12.69 13.23
C TRP A 61 -13.20 -12.60 11.71
N GLN A 62 -13.93 -13.42 10.97
CA GLN A 62 -14.02 -13.31 9.51
C GLN A 62 -14.54 -11.92 9.10
N LYS A 63 -15.58 -11.42 9.77
CA LYS A 63 -16.15 -10.09 9.48
C LYS A 63 -15.18 -8.96 9.81
N ILE A 64 -14.49 -9.01 10.95
CA ILE A 64 -13.50 -8.00 11.33
C ILE A 64 -12.34 -7.99 10.32
N PHE A 65 -11.82 -9.16 9.97
CA PHE A 65 -10.72 -9.27 9.02
C PHE A 65 -11.08 -8.68 7.66
N LEU A 66 -12.26 -9.04 7.12
CA LEU A 66 -12.73 -8.56 5.81
C LEU A 66 -13.12 -7.07 5.78
N THR A 67 -13.31 -6.43 6.93
CA THR A 67 -13.72 -5.02 7.02
C THR A 67 -12.56 -4.13 7.40
N VAL A 68 -12.15 -4.17 8.67
CA VAL A 68 -11.11 -3.29 9.22
C VAL A 68 -9.73 -3.91 9.01
N GLY A 69 -9.62 -5.24 9.08
CA GLY A 69 -8.34 -5.95 8.93
C GLY A 69 -7.66 -5.67 7.60
N ILE A 70 -8.40 -5.80 6.48
CA ILE A 70 -7.86 -5.49 5.14
C ILE A 70 -7.46 -4.01 5.02
N VAL A 71 -8.25 -3.09 5.57
CA VAL A 71 -7.93 -1.65 5.52
C VAL A 71 -6.62 -1.37 6.27
N ILE A 72 -6.47 -1.91 7.48
CA ILE A 72 -5.24 -1.76 8.26
C ILE A 72 -4.07 -2.46 7.55
N ALA A 73 -4.26 -3.65 7.00
CA ALA A 73 -3.19 -4.37 6.31
C ALA A 73 -2.71 -3.60 5.07
N VAL A 74 -3.62 -3.06 4.27
CA VAL A 74 -3.27 -2.34 3.04
C VAL A 74 -2.70 -0.95 3.35
N PHE A 75 -3.42 -0.12 4.11
CA PHE A 75 -3.01 1.27 4.36
C PHE A 75 -1.98 1.38 5.48
N GLY A 76 -2.09 0.54 6.51
CA GLY A 76 -1.13 0.50 7.61
C GLY A 76 0.25 0.11 7.10
N MET A 77 0.36 -0.97 6.33
CA MET A 77 1.67 -1.42 5.81
C MET A 77 2.22 -0.53 4.70
N ARG A 78 1.37 0.06 3.84
CA ARG A 78 1.85 0.85 2.69
C ARG A 78 2.05 2.33 2.99
N LEU A 79 1.25 2.94 3.87
CA LEU A 79 1.31 4.39 4.15
C LEU A 79 1.86 4.67 5.54
N VAL A 80 1.29 4.05 6.58
CA VAL A 80 1.64 4.37 7.96
C VAL A 80 3.01 3.82 8.33
N PHE A 81 3.28 2.58 7.95
CA PHE A 81 4.49 1.86 8.34
C PHE A 81 5.79 2.51 7.82
N PRO A 82 5.91 2.92 6.54
CA PRO A 82 7.10 3.64 6.07
C PRO A 82 7.36 4.94 6.82
N VAL A 83 6.30 5.72 7.09
CA VAL A 83 6.41 6.99 7.83
C VAL A 83 6.86 6.75 9.26
N VAL A 84 6.30 5.73 9.93
CA VAL A 84 6.68 5.37 11.30
C VAL A 84 8.13 4.91 11.36
N ILE A 85 8.59 4.10 10.40
CA ILE A 85 9.99 3.67 10.35
C ILE A 85 10.92 4.87 10.19
N VAL A 86 10.65 5.76 9.25
CA VAL A 86 11.47 6.97 9.05
C VAL A 86 11.47 7.85 10.29
N ALA A 87 10.31 8.01 10.95
CA ALA A 87 10.23 8.76 12.19
C ALA A 87 11.11 8.16 13.29
N VAL A 88 11.12 6.83 13.44
CA VAL A 88 11.91 6.14 14.46
C VAL A 88 13.40 6.11 14.10
N SER A 89 13.76 5.76 12.86
CA SER A 89 15.16 5.63 12.42
C SER A 89 15.87 6.99 12.41
N ALA A 90 15.22 8.02 11.87
CA ALA A 90 15.75 9.37 11.79
C ALA A 90 15.52 10.20 13.07
N ARG A 91 14.86 9.61 14.09
CA ARG A 91 14.44 10.28 15.34
C ARG A 91 13.67 11.58 15.11
N LEU A 92 12.83 11.57 14.08
CA LEU A 92 11.94 12.69 13.73
C LEU A 92 10.55 12.46 14.34
N SER A 93 9.81 13.54 14.57
CA SER A 93 8.38 13.40 14.88
C SER A 93 7.63 12.85 13.65
N PRO A 94 6.58 12.03 13.84
CA PRO A 94 5.81 11.49 12.71
C PRO A 94 5.26 12.57 11.77
N TRP A 95 4.89 13.73 12.32
CA TRP A 95 4.45 14.88 11.53
C TRP A 95 5.55 15.42 10.61
N ASN A 96 6.78 15.53 11.13
CA ASN A 96 7.91 15.98 10.33
C ASN A 96 8.28 14.95 9.26
N ALA A 97 8.14 13.65 9.54
CA ALA A 97 8.37 12.60 8.54
C ALA A 97 7.37 12.69 7.38
N VAL A 98 6.07 12.93 7.66
CA VAL A 98 5.06 13.16 6.61
C VAL A 98 5.37 14.43 5.83
N HIS A 99 5.70 15.53 6.53
CA HIS A 99 6.03 16.78 5.88
C HIS A 99 7.26 16.64 4.97
N LEU A 100 8.29 15.94 5.43
CA LEU A 100 9.48 15.63 4.65
C LEU A 100 9.14 14.78 3.42
N ALA A 101 8.31 13.75 3.56
CA ALA A 101 7.86 12.91 2.44
C ALA A 101 7.18 13.70 1.31
N LEU A 102 6.48 14.79 1.67
CA LEU A 102 5.77 15.65 0.72
C LEU A 102 6.63 16.79 0.15
N THR A 103 7.62 17.26 0.90
CA THR A 103 8.38 18.48 0.58
C THR A 103 9.75 18.17 -0.02
N ASP A 104 10.40 17.09 0.43
CA ASP A 104 11.76 16.70 0.01
C ASP A 104 11.84 15.18 -0.17
N LYS A 105 11.50 14.74 -1.40
CA LYS A 105 11.42 13.32 -1.76
C LYS A 105 12.78 12.63 -1.74
N ASP A 106 13.84 13.33 -2.13
CA ASP A 106 15.19 12.77 -2.20
C ASP A 106 15.73 12.49 -0.80
N ARG A 107 15.57 13.44 0.12
CA ARG A 107 15.96 13.25 1.51
C ARG A 107 15.13 12.17 2.19
N TYR A 108 13.83 12.10 1.89
CA TYR A 108 12.97 11.04 2.41
C TYR A 108 13.44 9.66 1.91
N GLN A 109 13.77 9.52 0.62
CA GLN A 109 14.28 8.28 0.04
C GLN A 109 15.59 7.84 0.70
N GLU A 110 16.51 8.77 0.96
CA GLU A 110 17.78 8.49 1.65
C GLU A 110 17.53 7.93 3.05
N LEU A 111 16.64 8.56 3.83
CA LEU A 111 16.30 8.10 5.19
C LEU A 111 15.60 6.74 5.20
N VAL A 112 14.75 6.46 4.20
CA VAL A 112 14.13 5.14 4.05
C VAL A 112 15.19 4.08 3.69
N THR A 113 16.13 4.42 2.81
CA THR A 113 17.20 3.51 2.37
C THR A 113 18.17 3.21 3.50
N ASP A 114 18.54 4.22 4.29
CA ASP A 114 19.40 4.05 5.47
C ASP A 114 18.70 3.24 6.58
N ALA A 115 17.37 3.31 6.65
CA ALA A 115 16.57 2.48 7.54
C ALA A 115 16.39 1.04 7.02
N HIS A 116 16.70 0.74 5.75
CA HIS A 116 16.49 -0.58 5.14
C HIS A 116 17.12 -1.76 5.93
N PRO A 117 18.33 -1.65 6.51
CA PRO A 117 18.88 -2.71 7.35
C PRO A 117 18.03 -2.98 8.59
N SER A 118 17.43 -1.94 9.19
CA SER A 118 16.54 -2.09 10.34
C SER A 118 15.20 -2.71 9.94
N ILE A 119 14.68 -2.40 8.75
CA ILE A 119 13.47 -3.01 8.20
C ILE A 119 13.71 -4.50 7.92
N ALA A 120 14.81 -4.84 7.26
CA ALA A 120 15.17 -6.22 6.93
C ALA A 120 15.43 -7.07 8.18
N ALA A 121 15.82 -6.46 9.31
CA ALA A 121 16.00 -7.16 10.58
C ALA A 121 14.67 -7.59 11.24
N PHE A 122 13.54 -6.99 10.86
CA PHE A 122 12.22 -7.40 11.34
C PHE A 122 11.68 -8.67 10.63
N GLY A 123 12.34 -9.13 9.57
CA GLY A 123 11.97 -10.32 8.79
C GLY A 123 11.68 -9.99 7.33
#